data_AF-A0AA39DEL4-F1
#
_entry.id   AF-A0AA39DEL4-F1
#
_cell.length_a   1.000
_cell.length_b   1.000
_cell.length_c   1.000
_cell.angle_alpha   90.00
_cell.angle_beta   90.00
_cell.angle_gamma   90.00
#
_symmetry.space_group_name_H-M   'P 1'
#
loop_
_entity.id
_entity.type
_entity.pdbx_description
1 polymer ?
#
loop_
_entity_poly.entity_id
_entity_poly.type
_entity_poly.pdbx_seq_one_letter_code
_entity_poly.pdbx_strand_id
1 'polypeptide(L)'
;MSLRGLYYLQSLPTTAVEKPILPTGTAHKPLKIPKKPPVKIEYPLNCSAGYLTRTCPRNYPTAVSPEDPDRPSPPECPHYFRWIYGDLRPWMKSGITREMVERTKRTATFKLVILNGRAYVEKYQRAFQTRDVFMLWGILQLLRRYPEKVPDLELMFDCVDWPVIKSKDYHGPNATAPPPLFRYCGDDATLDIPWESLLKDLKEGNKRSKWMEREPYTYDWIRESQEGYKQSDLASQCIHRYKIYIEGSAWSVSQKYILACDSVTLLVNPHYYDFFTRSLMPVHHYWPIREDDKCRSIKFAVDWGNRHKQKAQSIGKAASDFIQEDLKMDNVYDYMFHLLNEYAMLLKFKPTVPEKAVELCSERMGCGAEGLKKKFTMESMVKYPMDASPCTMPPPFSPLELQTFLKRKVNSIKQVEAWEKKFWENQNT
;
A
#
# COMPACT_ATOMS: atom_id res chain seq x y z
N MET A 1 25.59 36.53 39.79
CA MET A 1 25.83 37.83 39.12
C MET A 1 24.67 38.11 38.19
N SER A 2 24.01 39.24 38.43
CA SER A 2 22.85 39.77 37.70
C SER A 2 23.28 40.46 36.40
N LEU A 3 22.38 40.49 35.40
CA LEU A 3 22.05 41.56 34.43
C LEU A 3 21.33 40.92 33.23
N ARG A 4 19.98 40.94 33.13
CA ARG A 4 19.10 42.00 32.56
C ARG A 4 19.59 42.58 31.23
N GLY A 5 18.77 42.40 30.18
CA GLY A 5 18.88 43.07 28.88
C GLY A 5 17.68 42.76 27.98
N LEU A 6 16.57 43.47 28.20
CA LEU A 6 15.45 43.61 27.29
C LEU A 6 15.81 44.65 26.21
N TYR A 7 15.57 44.35 24.94
CA TYR A 7 15.31 45.37 23.93
C TYR A 7 14.15 44.94 23.03
N TYR A 8 13.09 45.73 23.10
CA TYR A 8 12.02 45.86 22.12
C TYR A 8 12.57 46.46 20.83
N LEU A 9 12.14 45.96 19.67
CA LEU A 9 12.08 46.77 18.45
C LEU A 9 10.72 46.57 17.77
N GLN A 10 10.08 47.71 17.52
CA GLN A 10 8.75 47.91 16.98
C GLN A 10 8.65 47.53 15.49
N SER A 11 7.45 47.13 15.14
CA SER A 11 6.86 46.99 13.81
C SER A 11 6.85 48.29 12.98
N LEU A 12 6.92 48.15 11.65
CA LEU A 12 6.10 48.76 10.55
C LEU A 12 6.92 48.85 9.24
N PRO A 13 6.33 48.99 8.03
CA PRO A 13 5.01 48.57 7.55
C PRO A 13 5.08 47.65 6.30
N THR A 14 3.94 47.04 6.02
CA THR A 14 3.55 46.27 4.82
C THR A 14 3.62 47.07 3.51
N THR A 15 4.16 46.47 2.44
CA THR A 15 3.73 46.76 1.06
C THR A 15 3.79 45.52 0.15
N ALA A 16 2.72 45.39 -0.64
CA ALA A 16 2.52 44.60 -1.86
C ALA A 16 2.69 43.07 -1.81
N VAL A 17 1.58 42.40 -1.43
CA VAL A 17 1.30 41.01 -1.82
C VAL A 17 0.86 41.01 -3.29
N GLU A 18 1.64 40.41 -4.18
CA GLU A 18 1.17 40.01 -5.50
C GLU A 18 0.09 38.94 -5.35
N LYS A 19 -1.10 39.22 -5.89
CA LYS A 19 -2.23 38.28 -5.92
C LYS A 19 -1.89 37.09 -6.82
N PRO A 20 -2.06 35.84 -6.36
CA PRO A 20 -2.13 34.71 -7.27
C PRO A 20 -3.40 34.83 -8.12
N ILE A 21 -3.23 34.73 -9.43
CA ILE A 21 -4.30 34.65 -10.42
C ILE A 21 -5.07 33.36 -10.16
N LEU A 22 -6.34 33.48 -9.75
CA LEU A 22 -7.29 32.37 -9.69
C LEU A 22 -7.51 31.83 -11.12
N PRO A 23 -7.37 30.53 -11.38
CA PRO A 23 -7.97 29.95 -12.57
C PRO A 23 -9.50 30.02 -12.44
N THR A 24 -10.12 30.54 -13.49
CA THR A 24 -11.56 30.62 -13.68
C THR A 24 -12.21 29.26 -13.50
N GLY A 25 -13.13 29.16 -12.52
CA GLY A 25 -13.89 27.95 -12.26
C GLY A 25 -14.73 27.56 -13.47
N THR A 26 -14.52 26.34 -13.96
CA THR A 26 -15.49 25.66 -14.79
C THR A 26 -16.74 25.37 -13.96
N ALA A 27 -17.90 25.79 -14.46
CA ALA A 27 -19.18 25.54 -13.82
C ALA A 27 -19.40 24.04 -13.63
N HIS A 28 -19.33 23.56 -12.39
CA HIS A 28 -19.72 22.20 -12.04
C HIS A 28 -21.23 22.05 -12.31
N LYS A 29 -21.58 21.19 -13.28
CA LYS A 29 -22.94 20.68 -13.42
C LYS A 29 -23.37 20.04 -12.09
N PRO A 30 -24.62 20.23 -11.64
CA PRO A 30 -25.08 19.62 -10.39
C PRO A 30 -25.01 18.10 -10.52
N LEU A 31 -24.31 17.46 -9.58
CA LEU A 31 -24.35 16.03 -9.37
C LEU A 31 -25.81 15.63 -9.08
N LYS A 32 -26.42 14.88 -10.01
CA LYS A 32 -27.71 14.22 -9.75
C LYS A 32 -27.51 13.23 -8.60
N ILE A 33 -28.14 13.50 -7.47
CA ILE A 33 -28.16 12.60 -6.31
C ILE A 33 -29.12 11.44 -6.66
N PRO A 34 -28.66 10.17 -6.65
CA PRO A 34 -29.54 9.02 -6.88
C PRO A 34 -30.66 9.00 -5.84
N LYS A 35 -31.91 8.86 -6.28
CA LYS A 35 -33.11 9.03 -5.45
C LYS A 35 -33.38 7.90 -4.44
N LYS A 36 -32.57 6.83 -4.41
CA LYS A 36 -32.57 5.80 -3.35
C LYS A 36 -31.18 5.17 -3.25
N PRO A 37 -30.63 4.93 -2.03
CA PRO A 37 -29.42 4.14 -1.89
C PRO A 37 -29.67 2.71 -2.39
N PRO A 38 -28.73 2.08 -3.13
CA PRO A 38 -28.86 0.70 -3.55
C PRO A 38 -29.04 -0.22 -2.34
N VAL A 39 -29.92 -1.22 -2.46
CA VAL A 39 -30.19 -2.20 -1.41
C VAL A 39 -28.96 -3.09 -1.27
N LYS A 40 -28.15 -2.86 -0.23
CA LYS A 40 -27.00 -3.70 0.09
C LYS A 40 -27.48 -4.98 0.76
N ILE A 41 -27.40 -6.10 0.06
CA ILE A 41 -27.72 -7.42 0.62
C ILE A 41 -26.46 -7.95 1.29
N GLU A 42 -26.48 -8.03 2.62
CA GLU A 42 -25.40 -8.68 3.37
C GLU A 42 -25.42 -10.19 3.17
N TYR A 43 -24.26 -10.80 3.02
CA TYR A 43 -24.11 -12.26 2.93
C TYR A 43 -23.09 -12.74 3.98
N PRO A 44 -23.55 -13.04 5.21
CA PRO A 44 -22.68 -13.51 6.29
C PRO A 44 -22.11 -14.90 5.99
N LEU A 45 -21.07 -15.30 6.72
CA LEU A 45 -20.53 -16.67 6.62
C LEU A 45 -21.53 -17.68 7.19
N ASN A 46 -21.68 -18.81 6.50
CA ASN A 46 -22.43 -19.94 7.04
C ASN A 46 -21.50 -20.86 7.86
N CYS A 47 -21.51 -20.69 9.18
CA CYS A 47 -20.70 -21.48 10.11
C CYS A 47 -21.37 -22.76 10.65
N SER A 48 -22.40 -23.28 9.96
CA SER A 48 -23.00 -24.59 10.29
C SER A 48 -21.95 -25.71 10.16
N ALA A 49 -22.10 -26.83 10.89
CA ALA A 49 -21.11 -27.94 11.00
C ALA A 49 -20.56 -28.50 9.67
N GLY A 50 -21.21 -28.17 8.54
CA GLY A 50 -20.71 -28.37 7.18
C GLY A 50 -19.41 -27.64 6.81
N TYR A 51 -18.90 -26.66 7.58
CA TYR A 51 -17.58 -26.05 7.27
C TYR A 51 -16.41 -27.05 7.36
N LEU A 52 -16.62 -28.18 8.05
CA LEU A 52 -15.69 -29.32 8.10
C LEU A 52 -15.80 -30.23 6.86
N THR A 53 -16.91 -30.14 6.11
CA THR A 53 -17.04 -30.84 4.82
C THR A 53 -16.15 -30.15 3.79
N ARG A 54 -15.49 -30.92 2.94
CA ARG A 54 -14.42 -30.44 2.03
C ARG A 54 -14.87 -29.40 1.00
N THR A 55 -16.17 -29.13 0.87
CA THR A 55 -16.76 -28.35 -0.24
C THR A 55 -17.24 -26.99 0.22
N CYS A 56 -16.83 -25.96 -0.49
CA CYS A 56 -17.24 -24.58 -0.22
C CYS A 56 -18.71 -24.32 -0.59
N PRO A 57 -19.42 -23.41 0.12
CA PRO A 57 -20.80 -23.07 -0.21
C PRO A 57 -20.93 -22.53 -1.62
N ARG A 58 -21.98 -22.93 -2.35
CA ARG A 58 -22.26 -22.50 -3.73
C ARG A 58 -23.28 -21.37 -3.84
N ASN A 59 -23.81 -20.92 -2.72
CA ASN A 59 -24.92 -19.96 -2.63
C ASN A 59 -24.44 -18.50 -2.52
N TYR A 60 -23.23 -18.20 -2.98
CA TYR A 60 -22.74 -16.83 -3.02
C TYR A 60 -23.53 -16.02 -4.07
N PRO A 61 -23.87 -14.75 -3.78
CA PRO A 61 -24.54 -13.90 -4.76
C PRO A 61 -23.69 -13.77 -6.02
N THR A 62 -24.27 -14.14 -7.16
CA THR A 62 -23.69 -13.95 -8.50
C THR A 62 -24.17 -12.66 -9.16
N ALA A 63 -25.35 -12.17 -8.78
CA ALA A 63 -26.00 -11.03 -9.40
C ALA A 63 -25.57 -9.69 -8.80
N VAL A 64 -25.05 -8.82 -9.67
CA VAL A 64 -25.08 -7.35 -9.51
C VAL A 64 -26.53 -6.91 -9.73
N SER A 65 -27.06 -6.00 -8.90
CA SER A 65 -28.34 -5.34 -9.19
C SER A 65 -28.36 -4.82 -10.63
N PRO A 66 -29.51 -4.76 -11.33
CA PRO A 66 -29.58 -4.24 -12.70
C PRO A 66 -28.80 -2.93 -12.81
N GLU A 67 -27.94 -2.83 -13.83
CA GLU A 67 -27.16 -1.61 -14.07
C GLU A 67 -28.12 -0.42 -14.10
N ASP A 68 -27.98 0.47 -13.11
CA ASP A 68 -28.73 1.71 -13.07
C ASP A 68 -28.23 2.57 -14.24
N PRO A 69 -29.07 2.84 -15.27
CA PRO A 69 -28.65 3.61 -16.43
C PRO A 69 -28.30 5.07 -16.07
N ASP A 70 -28.67 5.56 -14.87
CA ASP A 70 -28.27 6.86 -14.34
C ASP A 70 -26.96 6.81 -13.51
N ARG A 71 -26.25 5.67 -13.49
CA ARG A 71 -25.05 5.50 -12.68
C ARG A 71 -23.88 6.38 -13.19
N PRO A 72 -23.22 7.16 -12.31
CA PRO A 72 -22.02 7.91 -12.67
C PRO A 72 -20.89 6.99 -13.15
N SER A 73 -20.08 7.46 -14.11
CA SER A 73 -18.85 6.78 -14.49
C SER A 73 -17.96 6.51 -13.27
N PRO A 74 -17.30 5.34 -13.19
CA PRO A 74 -16.39 5.06 -12.09
C PRO A 74 -15.31 6.14 -12.00
N PRO A 75 -14.93 6.56 -10.78
CA PRO A 75 -13.81 7.48 -10.61
C PRO A 75 -12.52 6.88 -11.20
N GLU A 76 -11.57 7.73 -11.57
CA GLU A 76 -10.23 7.28 -11.96
C GLU A 76 -9.51 6.67 -10.75
N CYS A 77 -8.75 5.59 -10.96
CA CYS A 77 -7.96 4.98 -9.91
C CYS A 77 -6.81 5.89 -9.45
N PRO A 78 -6.36 5.78 -8.19
CA PRO A 78 -5.17 6.46 -7.71
C PRO A 78 -3.96 6.30 -8.64
N HIS A 79 -3.15 7.35 -8.71
CA HIS A 79 -2.02 7.43 -9.63
C HIS A 79 -0.99 6.28 -9.51
N TYR A 80 -0.88 5.65 -8.33
CA TYR A 80 0.02 4.50 -8.14
C TYR A 80 -0.42 3.23 -8.89
N PHE A 81 -1.65 3.13 -9.37
CA PHE A 81 -2.11 1.99 -10.18
C PHE A 81 -1.33 1.85 -11.49
N ARG A 82 -0.80 2.95 -12.01
CA ARG A 82 0.03 2.97 -13.22
C ARG A 82 1.28 2.09 -13.11
N TRP A 83 1.72 1.79 -11.89
CA TRP A 83 2.85 0.90 -11.67
C TRP A 83 2.57 -0.57 -12.04
N ILE A 84 1.30 -1.00 -12.09
CA ILE A 84 0.90 -2.34 -12.57
C ILE A 84 1.49 -2.60 -13.96
N TYR A 85 1.42 -1.62 -14.86
CA TYR A 85 2.01 -1.74 -16.19
C TYR A 85 3.53 -1.92 -16.16
N GLY A 86 4.20 -1.25 -15.23
CA GLY A 86 5.65 -1.37 -15.04
C GLY A 86 6.03 -2.75 -14.52
N ASP A 87 5.27 -3.25 -13.55
CA ASP A 87 5.50 -4.53 -12.88
C ASP A 87 5.23 -5.70 -13.82
N LEU A 88 4.24 -5.58 -14.71
CA LEU A 88 3.90 -6.61 -15.71
C LEU A 88 4.63 -6.45 -17.05
N ARG A 89 5.35 -5.34 -17.24
CA ARG A 89 6.12 -5.03 -18.46
C ARG A 89 6.99 -6.17 -18.97
N PRO A 90 7.71 -6.94 -18.11
CA PRO A 90 8.58 -8.03 -18.59
C PRO A 90 7.85 -9.09 -19.43
N TRP A 91 6.54 -9.23 -19.25
CA TRP A 91 5.73 -10.24 -19.94
C TRP A 91 4.81 -9.70 -21.03
N MET A 92 4.71 -8.37 -21.20
CA MET A 92 3.77 -7.77 -22.17
C MET A 92 3.95 -8.27 -23.61
N LYS A 93 5.19 -8.56 -24.03
CA LYS A 93 5.49 -9.07 -25.38
C LYS A 93 5.48 -10.60 -25.44
N SER A 94 6.09 -11.26 -24.47
CA SER A 94 6.26 -12.71 -24.47
C SER A 94 5.03 -13.47 -24.02
N GLY A 95 4.11 -12.82 -23.30
CA GLY A 95 3.14 -13.48 -22.43
C GLY A 95 3.81 -14.32 -21.34
N ILE A 96 2.97 -15.07 -20.62
CA ILE A 96 3.33 -15.96 -19.52
C ILE A 96 2.92 -17.37 -19.90
N THR A 97 3.89 -18.27 -20.05
CA THR A 97 3.62 -19.69 -20.33
C THR A 97 3.52 -20.50 -19.04
N ARG A 98 2.96 -21.71 -19.13
CA ARG A 98 2.83 -22.61 -17.98
C ARG A 98 4.20 -22.98 -17.42
N GLU A 99 5.17 -23.22 -18.28
CA GLU A 99 6.55 -23.53 -17.88
C GLU A 99 7.18 -22.38 -17.10
N MET A 100 6.88 -21.12 -17.47
CA MET A 100 7.37 -19.95 -16.73
C MET A 100 6.81 -19.91 -15.31
N VAL A 101 5.51 -20.16 -15.14
CA VAL A 101 4.88 -20.23 -13.81
C VAL A 101 5.46 -21.37 -12.99
N GLU A 102 5.61 -22.57 -13.57
CA GLU A 102 6.14 -23.73 -12.85
C GLU A 102 7.62 -23.58 -12.44
N ARG A 103 8.42 -22.77 -13.16
CA ARG A 103 9.82 -22.48 -12.76
C ARG A 103 9.94 -21.77 -11.41
N THR A 104 8.90 -21.07 -10.93
CA THR A 104 8.95 -20.42 -9.61
C THR A 104 8.57 -21.37 -8.46
N LYS A 105 8.10 -22.58 -8.74
CA LYS A 105 7.71 -23.57 -7.72
C LYS A 105 8.80 -23.84 -6.68
N ARG A 106 10.08 -23.76 -7.08
CA ARG A 106 11.25 -23.96 -6.21
C ARG A 106 11.39 -22.93 -5.08
N THR A 107 10.79 -21.75 -5.22
CA THR A 107 10.83 -20.67 -4.22
C THR A 107 9.43 -20.32 -3.71
N ALA A 108 8.38 -20.58 -4.49
CA ALA A 108 7.01 -20.25 -4.14
C ALA A 108 6.58 -20.95 -2.84
N THR A 109 5.87 -20.20 -2.00
CA THR A 109 5.24 -20.74 -0.79
C THR A 109 3.98 -21.53 -1.15
N PHE A 110 3.18 -21.00 -2.07
CA PHE A 110 1.98 -21.65 -2.59
C PHE A 110 1.69 -21.26 -4.04
N LYS A 111 0.95 -22.13 -4.73
CA LYS A 111 0.28 -21.84 -5.99
C LYS A 111 -1.18 -21.55 -5.72
N LEU A 112 -1.67 -20.45 -6.27
CA LEU A 112 -3.09 -20.07 -6.26
C LEU A 112 -3.66 -20.26 -7.66
N VAL A 113 -4.85 -20.85 -7.72
CA VAL A 113 -5.65 -20.93 -8.93
C VAL A 113 -7.02 -20.31 -8.66
N ILE A 114 -7.42 -19.34 -9.48
CA ILE A 114 -8.80 -18.87 -9.53
C ILE A 114 -9.41 -19.47 -10.78
N LEU A 115 -10.51 -20.21 -10.63
CA LEU A 115 -11.19 -20.86 -11.74
C LEU A 115 -12.70 -20.84 -11.51
N ASN A 116 -13.45 -20.24 -12.44
CA ASN A 116 -14.89 -20.02 -12.35
C ASN A 116 -15.30 -19.33 -11.03
N GLY A 117 -14.59 -18.25 -10.67
CA GLY A 117 -14.85 -17.48 -9.44
C GLY A 117 -14.48 -18.19 -8.13
N ARG A 118 -13.83 -19.35 -8.19
CA ARG A 118 -13.41 -20.13 -7.01
C ARG A 118 -11.90 -20.18 -6.86
N ALA A 119 -11.43 -20.08 -5.62
CA ALA A 119 -10.01 -20.13 -5.30
C ALA A 119 -9.58 -21.53 -4.87
N TYR A 120 -8.44 -21.99 -5.36
CA TYR A 120 -7.78 -23.24 -5.00
C TYR A 120 -6.33 -22.96 -4.66
N VAL A 121 -5.80 -23.61 -3.63
CA VAL A 121 -4.41 -23.43 -3.21
C VAL A 121 -3.68 -24.76 -3.09
N GLU A 122 -2.51 -24.85 -3.70
CA GLU A 122 -1.53 -25.90 -3.44
C GLU A 122 -0.36 -25.30 -2.66
N LYS A 123 -0.13 -25.73 -1.43
CA LYS A 123 0.99 -25.26 -0.62
C LYS A 123 2.23 -26.11 -0.87
N TYR A 124 3.36 -25.47 -1.12
CA TYR A 124 4.64 -26.16 -1.35
C TYR A 124 5.51 -26.19 -0.10
N GLN A 125 5.46 -25.13 0.71
CA GLN A 125 6.21 -25.03 1.94
C GLN A 125 5.43 -24.24 2.99
N ARG A 126 5.86 -24.35 4.25
CA ARG A 126 5.24 -23.62 5.36
C ARG A 126 5.61 -22.14 5.26
N ALA A 127 4.61 -21.27 5.27
CA ALA A 127 4.84 -19.83 5.34
C ALA A 127 5.36 -19.42 6.72
N PHE A 128 6.17 -18.36 6.76
CA PHE A 128 6.56 -17.72 8.01
C PHE A 128 5.32 -17.11 8.68
N GLN A 129 5.12 -17.40 9.97
CA GLN A 129 4.00 -16.91 10.78
C GLN A 129 2.62 -17.19 10.13
N THR A 130 1.77 -16.17 9.99
CA THR A 130 0.41 -16.25 9.43
C THR A 130 0.28 -15.50 8.11
N ARG A 131 1.40 -15.34 7.40
CA ARG A 131 1.48 -14.57 6.16
C ARG A 131 0.54 -15.12 5.10
N ASP A 132 0.65 -16.41 4.79
CA ASP A 132 -0.25 -17.08 3.86
C ASP A 132 -1.73 -16.98 4.25
N VAL A 133 -2.06 -17.02 5.54
CA VAL A 133 -3.44 -16.93 6.03
C VAL A 133 -4.11 -15.63 5.63
N PHE A 134 -3.50 -14.47 5.93
CA PHE A 134 -4.13 -13.18 5.63
C PHE A 134 -4.08 -12.83 4.14
N MET A 135 -3.09 -13.35 3.42
CA MET A 135 -3.03 -13.24 1.96
C MET A 135 -4.18 -13.98 1.28
N LEU A 136 -4.37 -15.25 1.62
CA LEU A 136 -5.46 -16.05 1.07
C LEU A 136 -6.83 -15.50 1.52
N TRP A 137 -6.93 -14.99 2.75
CA TRP A 137 -8.14 -14.29 3.21
C TRP A 137 -8.47 -13.06 2.35
N GLY A 138 -7.46 -12.23 2.05
CA GLY A 138 -7.62 -11.06 1.19
C GLY A 138 -8.09 -11.41 -0.22
N ILE A 139 -7.58 -12.50 -0.81
CA ILE A 139 -8.05 -13.02 -2.11
C ILE A 139 -9.52 -13.46 -2.01
N LEU A 140 -9.91 -14.16 -0.95
CA LEU A 140 -11.30 -14.54 -0.75
C LEU A 140 -12.21 -13.31 -0.59
N GLN A 141 -11.72 -12.26 0.08
CA GLN A 141 -12.45 -11.00 0.18
C GLN A 141 -12.57 -10.28 -1.17
N LEU A 142 -11.56 -10.35 -2.02
CA LEU A 142 -11.61 -9.84 -3.38
C LEU A 142 -12.69 -10.57 -4.21
N LEU A 143 -12.73 -11.90 -4.17
CA LEU A 143 -13.74 -12.71 -4.86
C LEU A 143 -15.16 -12.41 -4.35
N ARG A 144 -15.29 -12.20 -3.04
CA ARG A 144 -16.52 -11.77 -2.38
C ARG A 144 -16.96 -10.38 -2.81
N ARG A 145 -16.02 -9.46 -3.00
CA ARG A 145 -16.29 -8.09 -3.45
C ARG A 145 -16.65 -8.01 -4.94
N TYR A 146 -15.98 -8.80 -5.77
CA TYR A 146 -16.12 -8.82 -7.22
C TYR A 146 -16.52 -10.23 -7.72
N PRO A 147 -17.71 -10.73 -7.32
CA PRO A 147 -18.15 -12.06 -7.69
C PRO A 147 -18.19 -12.19 -9.22
N GLU A 148 -17.66 -13.30 -9.74
CA GLU A 148 -17.59 -13.64 -11.17
C GLU A 148 -16.82 -12.66 -12.08
N LYS A 149 -16.26 -11.57 -11.52
CA LYS A 149 -15.51 -10.56 -12.28
C LYS A 149 -14.00 -10.77 -12.24
N VAL A 150 -13.48 -11.47 -11.24
CA VAL A 150 -12.04 -11.82 -11.18
C VAL A 150 -11.77 -12.95 -12.18
N PRO A 151 -10.82 -12.80 -13.11
CA PRO A 151 -10.63 -13.77 -14.18
C PRO A 151 -10.01 -15.08 -13.68
N ASP A 152 -10.17 -16.11 -14.51
CA ASP A 152 -9.45 -17.36 -14.33
C ASP A 152 -7.96 -17.13 -14.48
N LEU A 153 -7.17 -17.58 -13.49
CA LEU A 153 -5.72 -17.42 -13.50
C LEU A 153 -5.00 -18.47 -12.65
N GLU A 154 -3.71 -18.67 -12.93
CA GLU A 154 -2.77 -19.35 -12.04
C GLU A 154 -1.64 -18.38 -11.68
N LEU A 155 -1.32 -18.26 -10.39
CA LEU A 155 -0.17 -17.50 -9.92
C LEU A 155 0.61 -18.25 -8.85
N MET A 156 1.87 -17.86 -8.70
CA MET A 156 2.78 -18.36 -7.69
C MET A 156 3.08 -17.23 -6.72
N PHE A 157 2.97 -17.50 -5.43
CA PHE A 157 3.20 -16.51 -4.38
C PHE A 157 4.30 -16.99 -3.43
N ASP A 158 5.27 -16.11 -3.14
CA ASP A 158 6.29 -16.35 -2.13
C ASP A 158 6.11 -15.38 -0.94
N CYS A 159 5.95 -15.96 0.25
CA CYS A 159 5.70 -15.25 1.50
C CYS A 159 6.98 -14.82 2.24
N VAL A 160 8.16 -15.08 1.69
CA VAL A 160 9.45 -14.65 2.28
C VAL A 160 9.67 -13.14 2.01
N ASP A 161 10.60 -12.50 2.75
CA ASP A 161 10.81 -11.05 2.69
C ASP A 161 11.52 -10.59 1.40
N TRP A 162 12.68 -11.15 1.05
CA TRP A 162 13.53 -10.61 -0.04
C TRP A 162 13.09 -11.00 -1.45
N PRO A 163 12.94 -10.07 -2.40
CA PRO A 163 12.66 -10.39 -3.80
C PRO A 163 13.79 -11.24 -4.40
N VAL A 164 13.47 -12.13 -5.34
CA VAL A 164 14.39 -13.20 -5.78
C VAL A 164 14.58 -13.32 -7.29
N ILE A 165 13.71 -12.72 -8.11
CA ILE A 165 13.80 -12.79 -9.57
C ILE A 165 14.71 -11.66 -10.06
N LYS A 166 16.02 -11.91 -10.10
CA LYS A 166 17.03 -10.88 -10.43
C LYS A 166 16.95 -10.48 -11.90
N SER A 167 16.79 -9.18 -12.18
CA SER A 167 16.64 -8.66 -13.55
C SER A 167 17.83 -9.00 -14.44
N LYS A 168 19.05 -8.95 -13.89
CA LYS A 168 20.30 -9.28 -14.60
C LYS A 168 20.34 -10.69 -15.18
N ASP A 169 19.61 -11.65 -14.60
CA ASP A 169 19.60 -13.04 -15.06
C ASP A 169 18.74 -13.23 -16.32
N TYR A 170 17.95 -12.20 -16.68
CA TYR A 170 17.00 -12.20 -17.79
C TYR A 170 17.30 -11.09 -18.82
N HIS A 171 18.52 -10.54 -18.78
CA HIS A 171 19.01 -9.56 -19.74
C HIS A 171 20.01 -10.21 -20.72
N GLY A 172 19.83 -9.97 -22.02
CA GLY A 172 20.77 -10.39 -23.07
C GLY A 172 20.11 -11.13 -24.24
N PRO A 173 20.85 -11.36 -25.34
CA PRO A 173 20.31 -11.94 -26.58
C PRO A 173 19.79 -13.37 -26.44
N ASN A 174 20.31 -14.14 -25.48
CA ASN A 174 19.90 -15.53 -25.20
C ASN A 174 19.12 -15.68 -23.88
N ALA A 175 18.70 -14.57 -23.27
CA ALA A 175 17.98 -14.61 -22.01
C ALA A 175 16.55 -15.13 -22.20
N THR A 176 16.14 -16.09 -21.36
CA THR A 176 14.73 -16.49 -21.31
C THR A 176 13.88 -15.39 -20.69
N ALA A 177 12.58 -15.35 -20.97
CA ALA A 177 11.68 -14.47 -20.23
C ALA A 177 11.67 -14.84 -18.73
N PRO A 178 11.55 -13.86 -17.81
CA PRO A 178 11.57 -14.11 -16.37
C PRO A 178 10.34 -14.92 -15.93
N PRO A 179 10.43 -15.78 -14.91
CA PRO A 179 9.26 -16.47 -14.39
C PRO A 179 8.45 -15.52 -13.47
N PRO A 180 7.11 -15.44 -13.56
CA PRO A 180 6.34 -14.51 -12.74
C PRO A 180 6.18 -15.02 -11.31
N LEU A 181 6.53 -14.18 -10.34
CA LEU A 181 6.42 -14.47 -8.91
C LEU A 181 5.80 -13.27 -8.20
N PHE A 182 4.69 -13.50 -7.49
CA PHE A 182 4.09 -12.49 -6.63
C PHE A 182 4.75 -12.50 -5.25
N ARG A 183 5.09 -11.31 -4.75
CA ARG A 183 5.69 -11.10 -3.42
C ARG A 183 5.20 -9.80 -2.83
N TYR A 184 5.57 -9.53 -1.59
CA TYR A 184 5.15 -8.31 -0.92
C TYR A 184 5.89 -7.04 -1.36
N CYS A 185 7.14 -7.18 -1.80
CA CYS A 185 7.95 -6.05 -2.21
C CYS A 185 8.88 -6.44 -3.37
N GLY A 186 9.40 -5.43 -4.05
CA GLY A 186 10.46 -5.54 -5.05
C GLY A 186 11.51 -4.45 -4.85
N ASP A 187 12.52 -4.45 -5.70
CA ASP A 187 13.55 -3.42 -5.79
C ASP A 187 13.94 -3.16 -7.26
N ASP A 188 14.86 -2.24 -7.51
CA ASP A 188 15.28 -1.91 -8.89
C ASP A 188 16.11 -3.04 -9.55
N ALA A 189 16.56 -4.03 -8.78
CA ALA A 189 17.36 -5.16 -9.24
C ALA A 189 16.54 -6.44 -9.46
N THR A 190 15.23 -6.41 -9.18
CA THR A 190 14.35 -7.59 -9.22
C THR A 190 13.10 -7.35 -10.08
N LEU A 191 12.43 -8.45 -10.43
CA LEU A 191 11.26 -8.50 -11.32
C LEU A 191 10.04 -9.16 -10.65
N ASP A 192 10.09 -9.35 -9.34
CA ASP A 192 8.97 -9.85 -8.54
C ASP A 192 7.80 -8.85 -8.61
N ILE A 193 6.57 -9.36 -8.67
CA ILE A 193 5.33 -8.55 -8.77
C ILE A 193 4.88 -8.20 -7.35
N PRO A 194 4.93 -6.92 -6.92
CA PRO A 194 4.53 -6.53 -5.57
C PRO A 194 3.01 -6.66 -5.35
N TRP A 195 2.62 -7.09 -4.16
CA TRP A 195 1.23 -7.37 -3.78
C TRP A 195 0.92 -6.94 -2.34
N GLU A 196 -0.30 -6.46 -2.11
CA GLU A 196 -0.72 -5.83 -0.84
C GLU A 196 -1.20 -6.79 0.27
N SER A 197 -1.05 -6.30 1.51
CA SER A 197 -1.64 -6.82 2.75
C SER A 197 -2.69 -5.85 3.33
N LEU A 198 -3.74 -6.34 3.98
CA LEU A 198 -4.85 -5.49 4.49
C LEU A 198 -4.40 -4.33 5.40
N LEU A 199 -5.02 -3.15 5.21
CA LEU A 199 -4.81 -1.95 6.04
C LEU A 199 -5.81 -1.89 7.20
N LYS A 200 -5.37 -1.36 8.34
CA LYS A 200 -6.23 -0.94 9.45
C LYS A 200 -6.28 0.58 9.47
N ASP A 201 -7.47 1.15 9.63
CA ASP A 201 -7.66 2.59 9.73
C ASP A 201 -7.07 3.15 11.05
N LEU A 202 -6.31 4.24 10.96
CA LEU A 202 -5.69 4.96 12.08
C LEU A 202 -6.24 6.38 12.29
N LYS A 203 -7.32 6.77 11.59
CA LYS A 203 -7.98 8.09 11.72
C LYS A 203 -8.25 8.51 13.16
N GLU A 204 -8.65 7.58 14.02
CA GLU A 204 -8.96 7.87 15.42
C GLU A 204 -7.72 8.24 16.25
N GLY A 205 -6.54 7.69 15.91
CA GLY A 205 -5.28 8.07 16.55
C GLY A 205 -4.93 9.53 16.34
N ASN A 206 -5.21 10.08 15.16
CA ASN A 206 -4.86 11.46 14.80
C ASN A 206 -5.67 12.50 15.58
N LYS A 207 -6.90 12.16 15.98
CA LYS A 207 -7.78 13.05 16.75
C LYS A 207 -7.37 13.21 18.21
N ARG A 208 -6.49 12.34 18.73
CA ARG A 208 -6.10 12.33 20.15
C ARG A 208 -5.31 13.56 20.58
N SER A 209 -4.56 14.16 19.66
CA SER A 209 -3.76 15.37 19.92
C SER A 209 -3.57 16.15 18.64
N LYS A 210 -3.73 17.48 18.70
CA LYS A 210 -3.38 18.34 17.56
C LYS A 210 -1.89 18.25 17.31
N TRP A 211 -1.48 18.31 16.05
CA TRP A 211 -0.07 18.25 15.65
C TRP A 211 0.84 19.19 16.46
N MET A 212 0.40 20.42 16.70
CA MET A 212 1.16 21.45 17.42
C MET A 212 1.44 21.12 18.89
N GLU A 213 0.64 20.23 19.48
CA GLU A 213 0.69 19.83 20.90
C GLU A 213 1.47 18.53 21.11
N ARG A 214 1.82 17.82 20.03
CA ARG A 214 2.56 16.56 20.07
C ARG A 214 3.99 16.80 20.53
N GLU A 215 4.65 15.85 21.16
CA GLU A 215 6.08 15.95 21.52
C GLU A 215 6.94 14.93 20.74
N PRO A 216 8.23 15.21 20.50
CA PRO A 216 9.18 14.19 20.05
C PRO A 216 9.38 13.13 21.15
N TYR A 217 9.34 11.85 20.77
CA TYR A 217 9.52 10.73 21.71
C TYR A 217 10.37 9.63 21.08
N THR A 218 11.14 8.93 21.91
CA THR A 218 11.96 7.78 21.52
C THR A 218 11.36 6.48 22.06
N TYR A 219 11.19 5.49 21.19
CA TYR A 219 10.59 4.20 21.53
C TYR A 219 11.68 3.13 21.75
N ASP A 220 11.63 2.40 22.88
CA ASP A 220 12.56 1.29 23.18
C ASP A 220 11.91 -0.07 22.87
N TRP A 221 12.25 -0.63 21.72
CA TRP A 221 11.70 -1.90 21.26
C TRP A 221 12.16 -3.12 22.07
N ILE A 222 13.31 -3.05 22.75
CA ILE A 222 13.81 -4.14 23.59
C ILE A 222 12.92 -4.24 24.83
N ARG A 223 12.70 -3.10 25.49
CA ARG A 223 11.82 -3.03 26.65
C ARG A 223 10.38 -3.41 26.31
N GLU A 224 9.88 -2.94 25.18
CA GLU A 224 8.51 -3.26 24.75
C GLU A 224 8.31 -4.73 24.44
N SER A 225 9.32 -5.39 23.86
CA SER A 225 9.32 -6.84 23.67
C SER A 225 9.23 -7.58 25.01
N GLN A 226 10.00 -7.14 26.01
CA GLN A 226 9.98 -7.72 27.37
C GLN A 226 8.63 -7.51 28.07
N GLU A 227 7.97 -6.38 27.82
CA GLU A 227 6.66 -6.04 28.40
C GLU A 227 5.47 -6.61 27.59
N GLY A 228 5.73 -7.32 26.49
CA GLY A 228 4.71 -7.95 25.66
C GLY A 228 3.93 -6.97 24.78
N TYR A 229 4.58 -5.89 24.32
CA TYR A 229 4.05 -4.92 23.37
C TYR A 229 2.79 -4.17 23.85
N LYS A 230 2.59 -4.08 25.18
CA LYS A 230 1.37 -3.51 25.77
C LYS A 230 1.18 -2.02 25.47
N GLN A 231 2.26 -1.28 25.20
CA GLN A 231 2.19 0.15 24.89
C GLN A 231 2.30 0.44 23.39
N SER A 232 2.51 -0.58 22.55
CA SER A 232 2.80 -0.40 21.12
C SER A 232 1.55 -0.38 20.23
N ASP A 233 0.39 -0.01 20.76
CA ASP A 233 -0.80 0.23 19.94
C ASP A 233 -0.49 1.30 18.87
N LEU A 234 -0.79 1.02 17.60
CA LEU A 234 -0.39 1.90 16.52
C LEU A 234 -1.09 3.27 16.58
N ALA A 235 -2.35 3.30 17.02
CA ALA A 235 -3.13 4.53 17.12
C ALA A 235 -2.68 5.40 18.29
N SER A 236 -2.27 4.80 19.42
CA SER A 236 -1.69 5.56 20.55
C SER A 236 -0.41 6.29 20.15
N GLN A 237 0.37 5.74 19.22
CA GLN A 237 1.61 6.35 18.75
C GLN A 237 1.43 7.54 17.79
N CYS A 238 0.20 7.89 17.40
CA CYS A 238 -0.05 9.06 16.55
C CYS A 238 0.05 10.40 17.31
N ILE A 239 0.34 10.38 18.61
CA ILE A 239 0.55 11.59 19.44
C ILE A 239 1.96 12.19 19.33
N HIS A 240 2.83 11.64 18.47
CA HIS A 240 4.19 12.11 18.30
C HIS A 240 4.33 13.00 17.08
N ARG A 241 5.26 13.97 17.12
CA ARG A 241 5.56 14.78 15.92
C ARG A 241 6.25 13.90 14.86
N TYR A 242 7.40 13.35 15.18
CA TYR A 242 8.21 12.64 14.20
C TYR A 242 8.05 11.13 14.36
N LYS A 243 7.99 10.41 13.23
CA LYS A 243 8.00 8.95 13.22
C LYS A 243 9.06 8.47 12.25
N ILE A 244 9.94 7.58 12.68
CA ILE A 244 11.02 7.07 11.86
C ILE A 244 10.55 5.78 11.18
N TYR A 245 10.72 5.72 9.86
CA TYR A 245 10.65 4.47 9.11
C TYR A 245 12.06 4.05 8.71
N ILE A 246 12.40 2.81 9.03
CA ILE A 246 13.63 2.14 8.62
C ILE A 246 13.26 0.71 8.18
N GLU A 247 13.91 0.26 7.11
CA GLU A 247 13.75 -1.10 6.62
C GLU A 247 14.37 -2.11 7.59
N GLY A 248 13.82 -3.32 7.60
CA GLY A 248 14.32 -4.44 8.39
C GLY A 248 15.10 -5.40 7.49
N SER A 249 14.64 -6.65 7.42
CA SER A 249 15.14 -7.61 6.44
C SER A 249 14.86 -7.16 5.00
N ALA A 250 13.68 -6.60 4.74
CA ALA A 250 13.30 -5.95 3.49
C ALA A 250 12.36 -4.76 3.81
N TRP A 251 11.37 -4.49 2.95
CA TRP A 251 10.27 -3.57 3.28
C TRP A 251 9.57 -3.98 4.60
N SER A 252 9.07 -2.99 5.33
CA SER A 252 8.29 -3.21 6.56
C SER A 252 6.86 -2.70 6.42
N VAL A 253 5.90 -3.55 6.81
CA VAL A 253 4.46 -3.23 6.87
C VAL A 253 4.18 -1.99 7.74
N SER A 254 5.09 -1.64 8.67
CA SER A 254 4.95 -0.45 9.52
C SER A 254 4.85 0.86 8.74
N GLN A 255 5.35 0.92 7.50
CA GLN A 255 5.42 2.17 6.72
C GLN A 255 4.06 2.85 6.57
N LYS A 256 3.04 2.10 6.13
CA LYS A 256 1.69 2.65 5.91
C LYS A 256 1.03 3.12 7.20
N TYR A 257 1.27 2.44 8.31
CA TYR A 257 0.78 2.85 9.62
C TYR A 257 1.49 4.10 10.14
N ILE A 258 2.79 4.25 9.86
CA ILE A 258 3.56 5.45 10.20
C ILE A 258 3.04 6.66 9.41
N LEU A 259 2.86 6.50 8.10
CA LEU A 259 2.35 7.55 7.20
C LEU A 259 0.94 8.01 7.57
N ALA A 260 0.11 7.12 8.13
CA ALA A 260 -1.27 7.43 8.51
C ALA A 260 -1.41 8.39 9.70
N CYS A 261 -0.36 8.62 10.51
CA CYS A 261 -0.47 9.28 11.82
C CYS A 261 -0.47 10.83 11.81
N ASP A 262 -0.78 11.52 10.70
CA ASP A 262 -0.55 12.97 10.48
C ASP A 262 0.88 13.42 10.86
N SER A 263 1.80 12.46 10.98
CA SER A 263 3.13 12.64 11.55
C SER A 263 4.15 12.85 10.48
N VAL A 264 5.16 13.69 10.76
CA VAL A 264 6.29 13.82 9.83
C VAL A 264 7.04 12.51 9.85
N THR A 265 6.89 11.77 8.76
CA THR A 265 7.59 10.50 8.55
C THR A 265 9.01 10.80 8.11
N LEU A 266 9.97 10.47 8.97
CA LEU A 266 11.40 10.48 8.70
C LEU A 266 11.76 9.15 8.05
N LEU A 267 11.84 9.13 6.73
CA LEU A 267 11.97 7.91 5.93
C LEU A 267 13.44 7.75 5.56
N VAL A 268 14.13 6.78 6.19
CA VAL A 268 15.48 6.38 5.78
C VAL A 268 15.41 5.85 4.36
N ASN A 269 16.23 6.41 3.46
CA ASN A 269 16.21 6.10 2.03
C ASN A 269 16.02 4.60 1.80
N PRO A 270 14.90 4.18 1.20
CA PRO A 270 14.51 2.77 1.14
C PRO A 270 15.16 2.11 -0.07
N HIS A 271 15.53 0.84 0.09
CA HIS A 271 16.00 -0.02 -1.02
C HIS A 271 14.85 -0.77 -1.66
N TYR A 272 13.76 -1.00 -0.92
CA TYR A 272 12.61 -1.76 -1.37
C TYR A 272 11.41 -0.85 -1.61
N TYR A 273 10.56 -1.27 -2.54
CA TYR A 273 9.25 -0.68 -2.76
C TYR A 273 8.14 -1.72 -2.58
N ASP A 274 6.98 -1.21 -2.19
CA ASP A 274 5.70 -1.91 -2.21
C ASP A 274 4.83 -1.26 -3.30
N PHE A 275 3.63 -1.78 -3.56
CA PHE A 275 2.80 -1.42 -4.71
C PHE A 275 2.48 0.08 -4.83
N PHE A 276 2.39 0.81 -3.70
CA PHE A 276 2.09 2.24 -3.68
C PHE A 276 3.31 3.15 -3.43
N THR A 277 4.38 2.63 -2.84
CA THR A 277 5.44 3.48 -2.23
C THR A 277 6.26 4.22 -3.27
N ARG A 278 6.30 3.70 -4.50
CA ARG A 278 6.87 4.39 -5.67
C ARG A 278 6.16 5.69 -6.02
N SER A 279 4.94 5.93 -5.53
CA SER A 279 4.24 7.20 -5.70
C SER A 279 4.47 8.21 -4.57
N LEU A 280 5.12 7.81 -3.47
CA LEU A 280 5.46 8.75 -2.38
C LEU A 280 6.57 9.73 -2.83
N MET A 281 6.45 11.01 -2.46
CA MET A 281 7.32 12.09 -2.93
C MET A 281 8.09 12.71 -1.74
N PRO A 282 9.42 12.77 -1.78
CA PRO A 282 10.21 13.41 -0.73
C PRO A 282 9.81 14.88 -0.55
N VAL A 283 9.83 15.35 0.70
CA VAL A 283 9.45 16.71 1.12
C VAL A 283 7.98 17.07 0.83
N HIS A 284 7.17 16.09 0.42
CA HIS A 284 5.72 16.23 0.28
C HIS A 284 4.98 15.19 1.13
N HIS A 285 5.29 13.91 0.98
CA HIS A 285 4.68 12.82 1.77
C HIS A 285 5.58 12.37 2.93
N TYR A 286 6.87 12.67 2.90
CA TYR A 286 7.82 12.29 3.95
C TYR A 286 9.07 13.17 3.90
N TRP A 287 9.90 13.12 4.95
CA TRP A 287 11.22 13.73 4.97
C TRP A 287 12.30 12.65 4.72
N PRO A 288 13.14 12.78 3.66
CA PRO A 288 14.17 11.78 3.36
C PRO A 288 15.30 11.84 4.39
N ILE A 289 15.77 10.69 4.85
CA ILE A 289 16.89 10.54 5.78
C ILE A 289 18.00 9.74 5.10
N ARG A 290 19.22 10.24 5.22
CA ARG A 290 20.42 9.59 4.69
C ARG A 290 20.70 8.27 5.39
N GLU A 291 21.07 7.26 4.62
CA GLU A 291 21.42 5.95 5.17
C GLU A 291 22.84 5.93 5.76
N ASP A 292 23.78 6.67 5.18
CA ASP A 292 25.18 6.70 5.58
C ASP A 292 25.44 7.51 6.86
N ASP A 293 24.59 8.50 7.17
CA ASP A 293 24.69 9.32 8.41
C ASP A 293 23.30 9.60 9.02
N LYS A 294 22.64 8.52 9.45
CA LYS A 294 21.24 8.56 9.95
C LYS A 294 21.07 9.52 11.12
N CYS A 295 21.98 9.49 12.10
CA CYS A 295 21.84 10.26 13.33
C CYS A 295 21.90 11.78 13.08
N ARG A 296 22.87 12.25 12.29
CA ARG A 296 22.95 13.69 11.94
C ARG A 296 21.81 14.11 11.03
N SER A 297 21.44 13.27 10.07
CA SER A 297 20.33 13.56 9.15
C SER A 297 18.98 13.65 9.89
N ILE A 298 18.70 12.75 10.84
CA ILE A 298 17.52 12.80 11.71
C ILE A 298 17.54 14.06 12.59
N LYS A 299 18.68 14.37 13.23
CA LYS A 299 18.80 15.58 14.05
C LYS A 299 18.50 16.84 13.23
N PHE A 300 19.09 16.94 12.03
CA PHE A 300 18.82 18.06 11.12
C PHE A 300 17.32 18.14 10.75
N ALA A 301 16.69 17.03 10.41
CA ALA A 301 15.26 16.97 10.05
C ALA A 301 14.36 17.46 11.19
N VAL A 302 14.62 17.02 12.43
CA VAL A 302 13.87 17.42 13.63
C VAL A 302 14.08 18.91 13.92
N ASP A 303 15.32 19.40 13.89
CA ASP A 303 15.64 20.81 14.12
C ASP A 303 15.01 21.71 13.04
N TRP A 304 15.04 21.28 11.78
CA TRP A 304 14.38 21.98 10.67
C TRP A 304 12.86 22.00 10.87
N GLY A 305 12.25 20.86 11.17
CA GLY A 305 10.79 20.76 11.31
C GLY A 305 10.26 21.58 12.49
N ASN A 306 11.00 21.63 13.60
CA ASN A 306 10.63 22.43 14.77
C ASN A 306 10.71 23.94 14.49
N ARG A 307 11.62 24.38 13.59
CA ARG A 307 11.69 25.77 13.10
C ARG A 307 10.65 26.08 12.02
N HIS A 308 10.13 25.07 11.33
CA HIS A 308 9.19 25.20 10.21
C HIS A 308 7.89 24.43 10.45
N LYS A 309 7.27 24.64 11.62
CA LYS A 309 6.14 23.81 12.10
C LYS A 309 5.00 23.64 11.10
N GLN A 310 4.59 24.70 10.40
CA GLN A 310 3.52 24.63 9.40
C GLN A 310 3.89 23.76 8.20
N LYS A 311 5.13 23.89 7.69
CA LYS A 311 5.62 23.06 6.58
C LYS A 311 5.75 21.60 7.03
N ALA A 312 6.30 21.37 8.21
CA ALA A 312 6.38 20.04 8.82
C ALA A 312 4.98 19.40 8.94
N GLN A 313 4.00 20.14 9.47
CA GLN A 313 2.62 19.67 9.56
C GLN A 313 2.03 19.31 8.19
N SER A 314 2.26 20.13 7.15
CA SER A 314 1.75 19.84 5.81
C SER A 314 2.33 18.56 5.21
N ILE A 315 3.58 18.21 5.53
CA ILE A 315 4.19 16.95 5.08
C ILE A 315 3.49 15.76 5.74
N GLY A 316 3.31 15.81 7.07
CA GLY A 316 2.61 14.76 7.81
C GLY A 316 1.16 14.60 7.36
N LYS A 317 0.46 15.71 7.11
CA LYS A 317 -0.94 15.71 6.64
C LYS A 317 -1.08 15.18 5.21
N ALA A 318 -0.18 15.54 4.31
CA ALA A 318 -0.18 15.00 2.95
C ALA A 318 0.06 13.49 2.94
N ALA A 319 0.93 12.99 3.83
CA ALA A 319 1.17 11.56 4.02
C ALA A 319 -0.09 10.82 4.46
N SER A 320 -0.76 11.32 5.50
CA SER A 320 -1.98 10.71 6.03
C SER A 320 -3.14 10.80 5.04
N ASP A 321 -3.24 11.88 4.27
CA ASP A 321 -4.28 12.06 3.25
C ASP A 321 -4.11 11.05 2.12
N PHE A 322 -2.88 10.84 1.66
CA PHE A 322 -2.57 9.77 0.72
C PHE A 322 -3.02 8.40 1.26
N ILE A 323 -2.74 8.07 2.51
CA ILE A 323 -3.16 6.78 3.09
C ILE A 323 -4.69 6.68 3.22
N GLN A 324 -5.34 7.76 3.65
CA GLN A 324 -6.78 7.74 3.96
C GLN A 324 -7.67 7.82 2.71
N GLU A 325 -7.21 8.48 1.66
CA GLU A 325 -8.00 8.72 0.44
C GLU A 325 -7.56 7.83 -0.72
N ASP A 326 -6.24 7.72 -0.95
CA ASP A 326 -5.69 6.95 -2.07
C ASP A 326 -5.46 5.49 -1.69
N LEU A 327 -5.04 5.19 -0.45
CA LEU A 327 -4.76 3.82 0.02
C LEU A 327 -5.89 3.20 0.87
N LYS A 328 -7.13 3.72 0.74
CA LYS A 328 -8.30 3.13 1.41
C LYS A 328 -8.60 1.73 0.88
N MET A 329 -9.31 0.94 1.68
CA MET A 329 -9.59 -0.46 1.36
C MET A 329 -10.31 -0.68 0.02
N ASP A 330 -11.17 0.25 -0.40
CA ASP A 330 -11.79 0.18 -1.72
C ASP A 330 -10.74 0.20 -2.84
N ASN A 331 -9.77 1.11 -2.76
CA ASN A 331 -8.69 1.21 -3.73
C ASN A 331 -7.68 0.06 -3.62
N VAL A 332 -7.51 -0.53 -2.43
CA VAL A 332 -6.68 -1.75 -2.27
C VAL A 332 -7.30 -2.91 -3.05
N TYR A 333 -8.61 -3.14 -2.90
CA TYR A 333 -9.28 -4.20 -3.65
C TYR A 333 -9.33 -3.90 -5.15
N ASP A 334 -9.51 -2.64 -5.55
CA ASP A 334 -9.47 -2.26 -6.97
C ASP A 334 -8.07 -2.48 -7.56
N TYR A 335 -7.00 -2.20 -6.81
CA TYR A 335 -5.63 -2.47 -7.25
C TYR A 335 -5.41 -3.96 -7.43
N MET A 336 -5.82 -4.78 -6.45
CA MET A 336 -5.73 -6.24 -6.55
C MET A 336 -6.54 -6.77 -7.74
N PHE A 337 -7.74 -6.23 -7.97
CA PHE A 337 -8.58 -6.59 -9.11
C PHE A 337 -7.86 -6.31 -10.44
N HIS A 338 -7.38 -5.07 -10.63
CA HIS A 338 -6.72 -4.66 -11.87
C HIS A 338 -5.40 -5.41 -12.09
N LEU A 339 -4.61 -5.62 -11.05
CA LEU A 339 -3.36 -6.38 -11.15
C LEU A 339 -3.61 -7.82 -11.59
N LEU A 340 -4.60 -8.50 -11.01
CA LEU A 340 -4.97 -9.86 -11.44
C LEU A 340 -5.56 -9.89 -12.85
N ASN A 341 -6.33 -8.86 -13.22
CA ASN A 341 -6.93 -8.77 -14.55
C ASN A 341 -5.86 -8.61 -15.64
N GLU A 342 -4.96 -7.64 -15.47
CA GLU A 342 -3.83 -7.43 -16.38
C GLU A 342 -2.89 -8.63 -16.41
N TYR A 343 -2.63 -9.27 -15.27
CA TYR A 343 -1.82 -10.49 -15.21
C TYR A 343 -2.47 -11.66 -15.97
N ALA A 344 -3.77 -11.88 -15.77
CA ALA A 344 -4.50 -12.97 -16.42
C ALA A 344 -4.51 -12.82 -17.96
N MET A 345 -4.60 -11.59 -18.48
CA MET A 345 -4.50 -11.31 -19.92
C MET A 345 -3.16 -11.72 -20.54
N LEU A 346 -2.10 -11.85 -19.73
CA LEU A 346 -0.78 -12.27 -20.19
C LEU A 346 -0.62 -13.79 -20.22
N LEU A 347 -1.52 -14.56 -19.59
CA LEU A 347 -1.46 -16.01 -19.57
C LEU A 347 -1.72 -16.60 -20.97
N LYS A 348 -0.78 -17.43 -21.44
CA LYS A 348 -0.86 -18.11 -22.74
C LYS A 348 -1.42 -19.53 -22.63
N PHE A 349 -2.07 -19.85 -21.52
CA PHE A 349 -2.59 -21.18 -21.22
C PHE A 349 -3.87 -21.06 -20.39
N LYS A 350 -4.71 -22.09 -20.45
CA LYS A 350 -5.91 -22.18 -19.59
C LYS A 350 -5.53 -22.66 -18.19
N PRO A 351 -5.96 -21.98 -17.12
CA PRO A 351 -5.77 -22.43 -15.75
C PRO A 351 -6.34 -23.83 -15.49
N THR A 352 -5.64 -24.62 -14.69
CA THR A 352 -6.05 -25.95 -14.24
C THR A 352 -5.80 -26.09 -12.75
N VAL A 353 -6.71 -26.78 -12.05
CA VAL A 353 -6.57 -27.05 -10.62
C VAL A 353 -5.59 -28.21 -10.41
N PRO A 354 -4.46 -28.01 -9.70
CA PRO A 354 -3.54 -29.10 -9.38
C PRO A 354 -4.20 -30.18 -8.52
N GLU A 355 -3.77 -31.43 -8.67
CA GLU A 355 -4.33 -32.58 -7.93
C GLU A 355 -4.25 -32.41 -6.40
N LYS A 356 -3.17 -31.79 -5.90
CA LYS A 356 -2.94 -31.54 -4.48
C LYS A 356 -3.56 -30.23 -3.98
N ALA A 357 -4.20 -29.47 -4.86
CA ALA A 357 -4.80 -28.20 -4.47
C ALA A 357 -6.07 -28.42 -3.65
N VAL A 358 -6.30 -27.51 -2.71
CA VAL A 358 -7.45 -27.50 -1.83
C VAL A 358 -8.30 -26.29 -2.15
N GLU A 359 -9.61 -26.49 -2.29
CA GLU A 359 -10.57 -25.38 -2.45
C GLU A 359 -10.59 -24.50 -1.19
N LEU A 360 -10.53 -23.18 -1.41
CA LEU A 360 -10.58 -22.15 -0.39
C LEU A 360 -11.92 -21.43 -0.40
N CYS A 361 -12.45 -21.17 0.80
CA CYS A 361 -13.61 -20.32 1.02
C CYS A 361 -13.55 -19.61 2.37
N SER A 362 -14.35 -18.55 2.47
CA SER A 362 -14.34 -17.69 3.65
C SER A 362 -14.84 -18.41 4.89
N GLU A 363 -15.80 -19.34 4.77
CA GLU A 363 -16.29 -20.16 5.89
C GLU A 363 -15.16 -20.99 6.49
N ARG A 364 -14.38 -21.68 5.65
CA ARG A 364 -13.31 -22.56 6.10
C ARG A 364 -12.21 -21.79 6.84
N MET A 365 -11.89 -20.58 6.39
CA MET A 365 -10.87 -19.75 7.02
C MET A 365 -11.40 -18.96 8.22
N GLY A 366 -12.66 -18.52 8.20
CA GLY A 366 -13.25 -17.65 9.21
C GLY A 366 -13.96 -18.37 10.34
N CYS A 367 -14.75 -19.40 10.06
CA CYS A 367 -15.56 -20.09 11.07
C CYS A 367 -14.70 -20.91 12.05
N GLY A 368 -13.64 -21.55 11.55
CA GLY A 368 -12.69 -22.31 12.35
C GLY A 368 -11.54 -21.49 12.94
N ALA A 369 -11.51 -20.17 12.71
CA ALA A 369 -10.48 -19.31 13.30
C ALA A 369 -10.76 -19.04 14.77
N GLU A 370 -9.69 -18.87 15.54
CA GLU A 370 -9.74 -18.55 16.97
C GLU A 370 -8.89 -17.30 17.30
N GLY A 371 -9.14 -16.70 18.47
CA GLY A 371 -8.38 -15.57 18.98
C GLY A 371 -8.27 -14.39 18.01
N LEU A 372 -7.05 -13.85 17.86
CA LEU A 372 -6.78 -12.72 16.96
C LEU A 372 -7.05 -13.02 15.49
N LYS A 373 -6.85 -14.27 15.05
CA LYS A 373 -7.17 -14.66 13.67
C LYS A 373 -8.66 -14.49 13.41
N LYS A 374 -9.51 -15.01 14.30
CA LYS A 374 -10.97 -14.84 14.19
C LYS A 374 -11.34 -13.36 14.17
N LYS A 375 -10.80 -12.58 15.10
CA LYS A 375 -11.06 -11.15 15.19
C LYS A 375 -10.74 -10.44 13.86
N PHE A 376 -9.52 -10.56 13.35
CA PHE A 376 -9.10 -9.85 12.15
C PHE A 376 -9.79 -10.34 10.88
N THR A 377 -10.07 -11.63 10.79
CA THR A 377 -10.83 -12.22 9.68
C THR A 377 -12.26 -11.71 9.68
N MET A 378 -12.96 -11.66 10.83
CA MET A 378 -14.31 -11.13 10.92
C MET A 378 -14.36 -9.61 10.69
N GLU A 379 -13.41 -8.84 11.25
CA GLU A 379 -13.34 -7.38 11.10
C GLU A 379 -13.06 -6.95 9.66
N SER A 380 -12.29 -7.73 8.91
CA SER A 380 -11.93 -7.42 7.51
C SER A 380 -12.82 -8.09 6.47
N MET A 381 -13.89 -8.78 6.89
CA MET A 381 -14.79 -9.48 5.98
C MET A 381 -15.58 -8.51 5.10
N VAL A 382 -15.58 -8.76 3.79
CA VAL A 382 -16.45 -8.06 2.84
C VAL A 382 -17.88 -8.57 3.03
N LYS A 383 -18.79 -7.64 3.37
CA LYS A 383 -20.18 -7.96 3.75
C LYS A 383 -21.18 -7.95 2.60
N TYR A 384 -20.91 -7.16 1.55
CA TYR A 384 -21.77 -6.98 0.39
C TYR A 384 -20.91 -6.94 -0.89
N PRO A 385 -21.39 -7.48 -2.03
CA PRO A 385 -20.67 -7.37 -3.29
C PRO A 385 -20.66 -5.90 -3.70
N MET A 386 -19.61 -5.49 -4.41
CA MET A 386 -19.56 -4.14 -4.93
C MET A 386 -20.46 -4.05 -6.16
N ASP A 387 -21.57 -3.34 -6.02
CA ASP A 387 -22.48 -3.12 -7.15
C ASP A 387 -21.77 -2.33 -8.26
N ALA A 388 -20.86 -1.41 -7.89
CA ALA A 388 -20.07 -0.59 -8.81
C ALA A 388 -18.93 -1.39 -9.47
N SER A 389 -18.65 -1.09 -10.74
CA SER A 389 -17.39 -1.49 -11.36
C SER A 389 -16.22 -0.87 -10.59
N PRO A 390 -15.05 -1.54 -10.54
CA PRO A 390 -13.83 -0.94 -10.01
C PRO A 390 -13.54 0.42 -10.65
N CYS A 391 -12.72 1.25 -9.98
CA CYS A 391 -12.22 2.49 -10.56
C CYS A 391 -11.60 2.27 -11.96
N THR A 392 -11.57 3.32 -12.78
CA THR A 392 -11.00 3.23 -14.12
C THR A 392 -9.49 3.40 -14.07
N MET A 393 -8.74 2.44 -14.62
CA MET A 393 -7.27 2.51 -14.66
C MET A 393 -6.77 3.74 -15.45
N PRO A 394 -5.87 4.57 -14.89
CA PRO A 394 -5.16 5.59 -15.65
C PRO A 394 -4.24 4.94 -16.69
N PRO A 395 -3.93 5.61 -17.82
CA PRO A 395 -3.00 5.08 -18.81
C PRO A 395 -1.58 4.89 -18.25
N PRO A 396 -0.73 4.04 -18.86
CA PRO A 396 0.66 3.88 -18.43
C PRO A 396 1.43 5.20 -18.50
N PHE A 397 2.55 5.28 -17.78
CA PHE A 397 3.45 6.43 -17.87
C PHE A 397 4.00 6.59 -19.29
N SER A 398 3.95 7.82 -19.81
CA SER A 398 4.82 8.15 -20.94
C SER A 398 6.29 8.17 -20.47
N PRO A 399 7.27 7.86 -21.35
CA PRO A 399 8.68 7.88 -20.97
C PRO A 399 9.14 9.21 -20.37
N LEU A 400 8.68 10.34 -20.93
CA LEU A 400 9.02 11.68 -20.46
C LEU A 400 8.41 11.98 -19.09
N GLU A 401 7.16 11.59 -18.87
CA GLU A 401 6.48 11.78 -17.59
C GLU A 401 7.15 10.99 -16.48
N LEU A 402 7.47 9.71 -16.73
CA LEU A 402 8.19 8.86 -15.77
C LEU A 402 9.56 9.45 -15.45
N GLN A 403 10.32 9.86 -16.46
CA GLN A 403 11.63 10.47 -16.26
C GLN A 403 11.53 11.76 -15.44
N THR A 404 10.54 12.60 -15.72
CA THR A 404 10.30 13.86 -14.99
C THR A 404 9.96 13.59 -13.53
N PHE A 405 9.07 12.61 -13.28
CA PHE A 405 8.69 12.19 -11.94
C PHE A 405 9.90 11.67 -11.14
N LEU A 406 10.70 10.78 -11.73
CA LEU A 406 11.91 10.23 -11.09
C LEU A 406 12.96 11.32 -10.83
N LYS A 407 13.18 12.22 -11.80
CA LYS A 407 14.10 13.35 -11.65
C LYS A 407 13.67 14.27 -10.51
N ARG A 408 12.37 14.55 -10.39
CA ARG A 408 11.82 15.34 -9.28
C ARG A 408 12.14 14.70 -7.93
N LYS A 409 11.95 13.39 -7.78
CA LYS A 409 12.28 12.66 -6.55
C LYS A 409 13.76 12.83 -6.17
N VAL A 410 14.65 12.54 -7.11
CA VAL A 410 16.11 12.63 -6.88
C VAL A 410 16.50 14.06 -6.53
N ASN A 411 15.95 15.05 -7.23
CA ASN A 411 16.25 16.46 -6.95
C ASN A 411 15.76 16.91 -5.56
N SER A 412 14.59 16.45 -5.11
CA SER A 412 14.07 16.74 -3.77
C SER A 412 14.96 16.16 -2.67
N ILE A 413 15.50 14.95 -2.85
CA ILE A 413 16.45 14.35 -1.91
C ILE A 413 17.76 15.15 -1.89
N LYS A 414 18.35 15.43 -3.06
CA LYS A 414 19.58 16.24 -3.17
C LYS A 414 19.44 17.64 -2.57
N GLN A 415 18.25 18.23 -2.66
CA GLN A 415 17.97 19.53 -2.04
C GLN A 415 18.05 19.46 -0.50
N VAL A 416 17.48 18.41 0.11
CA VAL A 416 17.56 18.19 1.55
C VAL A 416 19.01 17.94 1.98
N GLU A 417 19.76 17.13 1.23
CA GLU A 417 21.19 16.87 1.50
C GLU A 417 22.02 18.17 1.45
N ALA A 418 21.74 19.06 0.49
CA ALA A 418 22.40 20.35 0.40
C ALA A 418 22.07 21.26 1.60
N TRP A 419 20.81 21.26 2.07
CA TRP A 419 20.43 21.99 3.29
C TRP A 419 21.09 21.43 4.54
N GLU A 420 21.16 20.11 4.65
CA GLU A 420 21.82 19.41 5.76
C GLU A 420 23.31 19.76 5.80
N LYS A 421 24.00 19.69 4.67
CA LYS A 421 25.41 20.06 4.55
C LYS A 421 25.66 21.49 5.03
N LYS A 422 24.89 22.46 4.51
CA LYS A 422 24.99 23.87 4.90
C LYS A 422 24.72 24.09 6.39
N PHE A 423 23.76 23.37 6.96
CA PHE A 423 23.43 23.46 8.38
C PHE A 423 24.60 23.05 9.27
N TRP A 424 25.28 21.95 8.95
CA TRP A 424 26.43 21.47 9.72
C TRP A 424 27.69 22.29 9.49
N GLU A 425 27.92 22.80 8.28
CA GLU A 425 29.01 23.75 8.01
C GLU A 425 28.91 24.99 8.88
N ASN A 426 27.70 25.56 9.01
CA ASN A 426 27.44 26.74 9.84
C ASN A 426 27.51 26.50 11.36
N GLN A 427 27.51 25.25 11.83
CA GLN A 427 27.66 24.91 13.26
C GLN A 427 29.12 24.69 13.66
N ASN A 428 30.00 24.50 12.68
CA ASN A 428 31.44 24.31 12.87
C ASN A 428 32.24 25.61 12.74
N THR A 429 31.59 26.70 12.31
CA THR A 429 32.04 28.09 12.40
C THR A 429 31.47 28.74 13.64
#